data_AF-A0A2N9Y6E1-F1
#
_entry.id   AF-A0A2N9Y6E1-F1
#
_cell.length_a   1.000
_cell.length_b   1.000
_cell.length_c   1.000
_cell.angle_alpha   90.00
_cell.angle_beta   90.00
_cell.angle_gamma   90.00
#
_symmetry.space_group_name_H-M   'P 1'
#
loop_
_entity.id
_entity.type
_entity.pdbx_description
1 polymer ?
#
loop_
_entity_poly.entity_id
_entity_poly.type
_entity_poly.pdbx_seq_one_letter_code
_entity_poly.pdbx_strand_id
1 'polypeptide(L)'
;MAENETRLNSNLFKQYQKFGFDIMEYLADFFEKAELEEIDEQAVNSLDGRYQRLTFPDQSYIRYTSWNDAKKPFYINLYNSRGGYILELDLTRLVCIEDRFTWYLAMPKNPESREVLAKQLDFVQTPSDYRAWVTHQKMMLKQGKQINKEGFLLAEDSSWKELVEKLAALIQIHPKNT
;
A
#
# COMPACT_ATOMS: atom_id res chain seq x y z
N MET A 1 20.97 3.25 16.55
CA MET A 1 19.73 3.12 17.36
C MET A 1 18.97 4.44 17.39
N ALA A 2 19.58 5.55 17.83
CA ALA A 2 18.97 6.89 17.82
C ALA A 2 18.36 7.32 16.47
N GLU A 3 19.02 7.03 15.34
CA GLU A 3 18.53 7.40 14.01
C GLU A 3 17.24 6.67 13.58
N ASN A 4 17.02 5.45 14.06
CA ASN A 4 15.80 4.68 13.80
C ASN A 4 14.65 5.15 14.70
N GLU A 5 14.94 5.47 15.97
CA GLU A 5 13.98 6.07 16.90
C GLU A 5 13.48 7.43 16.39
N THR A 6 14.38 8.29 15.89
CA THR A 6 14.00 9.56 15.28
C THR A 6 13.11 9.37 14.04
N ARG A 7 13.39 8.34 13.23
CA ARG A 7 12.58 8.02 12.04
C ARG A 7 11.17 7.54 12.41
N LEU A 8 11.07 6.57 13.33
CA LEU A 8 9.79 6.02 13.83
C LEU A 8 8.90 7.12 14.44
N ASN A 9 9.52 8.10 15.10
CA ASN A 9 8.80 9.18 15.75
C ASN A 9 8.44 10.36 14.84
N SER A 10 8.87 10.37 13.58
CA SER A 10 8.54 11.45 12.66
C SER A 10 7.05 11.48 12.32
N ASN A 11 6.48 12.69 12.16
CA ASN A 11 5.07 12.85 11.78
C ASN A 11 4.74 12.12 10.47
N LEU A 12 5.67 12.15 9.51
CA LEU A 12 5.52 11.43 8.24
C LEU A 12 5.40 9.92 8.46
N PHE A 13 6.28 9.33 9.28
CA PHE A 13 6.23 7.90 9.57
C PHE A 13 4.90 7.50 10.21
N LYS A 14 4.46 8.25 11.23
CA LYS A 14 3.17 8.02 11.90
C LYS A 14 1.98 8.20 10.96
N GLN A 15 2.06 9.13 10.02
CA GLN A 15 1.03 9.34 9.00
C GLN A 15 0.88 8.12 8.08
N TYR A 16 1.98 7.59 7.51
CA TYR A 16 1.91 6.39 6.66
C TYR A 16 1.59 5.12 7.44
N GLN A 17 1.95 5.08 8.73
CA GLN A 17 1.49 4.04 9.64
C GLN A 17 -0.03 4.07 9.79
N LYS A 18 -0.59 5.25 10.09
CA LYS A 18 -2.03 5.47 10.22
C LYS A 18 -2.76 5.13 8.91
N PHE A 19 -2.27 5.59 7.76
CA PHE A 19 -2.89 5.27 6.46
C PHE A 19 -3.00 3.77 6.22
N GLY A 20 -1.97 2.99 6.59
CA GLY A 20 -2.03 1.54 6.48
C GLY A 20 -3.14 0.94 7.32
N PHE A 21 -3.24 1.31 8.60
CA PHE A 21 -4.28 0.80 9.49
C PHE A 21 -5.69 1.25 9.07
N ASP A 22 -5.88 2.52 8.73
CA ASP A 22 -7.16 3.04 8.26
C ASP A 22 -7.63 2.31 6.99
N ILE A 23 -6.71 1.97 6.07
CA ILE A 23 -7.03 1.17 4.89
C ILE A 23 -7.44 -0.25 5.30
N MET A 24 -6.70 -0.90 6.20
CA MET A 24 -7.00 -2.27 6.63
C MET A 24 -8.36 -2.36 7.33
N GLU A 25 -8.70 -1.40 8.19
CA GLU A 25 -10.01 -1.25 8.83
C GLU A 25 -11.11 -1.05 7.78
N TYR A 26 -10.92 -0.11 6.85
CA TYR A 26 -11.90 0.14 5.80
C TYR A 26 -12.16 -1.11 4.94
N LEU A 27 -11.11 -1.85 4.57
CA LEU A 27 -11.26 -3.07 3.78
C LEU A 27 -12.00 -4.15 4.58
N ALA A 28 -11.73 -4.29 5.87
CA ALA A 28 -12.46 -5.23 6.72
C ALA A 28 -13.96 -4.92 6.78
N ASP A 29 -14.32 -3.65 6.93
CA ASP A 29 -15.72 -3.21 6.92
C ASP A 29 -16.38 -3.38 5.54
N PHE A 30 -15.64 -3.11 4.46
CA PHE A 30 -16.13 -3.24 3.09
C PHE A 30 -16.41 -4.69 2.70
N PHE A 31 -15.58 -5.62 3.18
CA PHE A 31 -15.71 -7.05 2.90
C PHE A 31 -16.36 -7.77 4.09
N GLU A 32 -17.69 -7.83 4.13
CA GLU A 32 -18.55 -8.32 5.24
C GLU A 32 -18.15 -9.63 5.96
N LYS A 33 -17.25 -10.45 5.38
CA LYS A 33 -16.79 -11.73 5.93
C LYS A 33 -15.27 -11.83 6.06
N ALA A 34 -14.54 -10.73 5.87
CA ALA A 34 -13.11 -10.71 6.06
C ALA A 34 -12.80 -10.58 7.56
N GLU A 35 -11.80 -11.33 8.02
CA GLU A 35 -11.35 -11.33 9.40
C GLU A 35 -10.08 -10.49 9.52
N LEU A 36 -10.18 -9.37 10.22
CA LEU A 36 -9.05 -8.50 10.50
C LEU A 36 -8.36 -8.94 11.80
N GLU A 37 -7.08 -9.28 11.71
CA GLU A 37 -6.27 -9.61 12.87
C GLU A 37 -5.92 -8.36 13.69
N GLU A 38 -5.64 -8.56 14.98
CA GLU A 38 -5.12 -7.50 15.85
C GLU A 38 -3.80 -6.94 15.31
N ILE A 39 -3.54 -5.68 15.65
CA ILE A 39 -2.30 -5.01 15.28
C ILE A 39 -1.13 -5.64 16.06
N ASP A 40 -0.05 -5.99 15.37
CA ASP A 40 1.18 -6.43 16.01
C ASP A 40 1.94 -5.22 16.59
N GLU A 41 1.79 -5.01 17.89
CA GLU A 41 2.41 -3.90 18.62
C GLU A 41 3.94 -3.91 18.55
N GLN A 42 4.56 -5.09 18.45
CA GLN A 42 6.02 -5.19 18.33
C GLN A 42 6.46 -4.74 16.93
N ALA A 43 5.72 -5.15 15.89
CA ALA A 43 5.96 -4.71 14.53
C ALA A 43 5.73 -3.21 14.35
N VAL A 44 4.69 -2.63 14.96
CA VAL A 44 4.38 -1.18 14.94
C VAL A 44 5.56 -0.33 15.40
N ASN A 45 6.28 -0.80 16.42
CA ASN A 45 7.43 -0.13 16.98
C ASN A 45 8.75 -0.48 16.26
N SER A 46 8.66 -1.11 15.08
CA SER A 46 9.79 -1.57 14.27
C SER A 46 9.72 -1.03 12.84
N LEU A 47 10.88 -0.94 12.20
CA LEU A 47 11.00 -0.63 10.77
C LEU A 47 10.73 -1.85 9.89
N ASP A 48 10.59 -3.02 10.50
CA ASP A 48 10.40 -4.30 9.85
C ASP A 48 9.41 -5.13 10.67
N GLY A 49 8.43 -5.71 9.98
CA GLY A 49 7.41 -6.53 10.60
C GLY A 49 6.14 -6.61 9.78
N ARG A 50 5.29 -7.55 10.17
CA ARG A 50 3.93 -7.70 9.66
C ARG A 50 3.04 -6.95 10.64
N TYR A 51 2.53 -5.80 10.24
CA TYR A 51 1.79 -4.91 11.14
C TYR A 51 0.38 -5.40 11.39
N GLN A 52 -0.27 -5.90 10.34
CA GLN A 52 -1.64 -6.39 10.40
C GLN A 52 -1.96 -7.30 9.20
N ARG A 53 -2.96 -8.15 9.36
CA ARG A 53 -3.45 -9.04 8.31
C ARG A 53 -4.97 -9.03 8.26
N LEU A 54 -5.50 -9.09 7.04
CA LEU A 54 -6.91 -9.28 6.73
C LEU A 54 -7.05 -10.58 5.94
N THR A 55 -7.86 -11.52 6.41
CA THR A 55 -8.07 -12.83 5.76
C THR A 55 -9.49 -12.93 5.22
N PHE A 56 -9.64 -13.34 3.96
CA PHE A 56 -10.93 -13.52 3.31
C PHE A 56 -11.46 -14.96 3.48
N PRO A 57 -12.77 -15.22 3.28
CA PRO A 57 -13.35 -16.56 3.42
C PRO A 57 -12.70 -17.63 2.54
N ASP A 58 -12.22 -17.26 1.35
CA ASP A 58 -11.52 -18.16 0.42
C ASP A 58 -10.06 -18.43 0.81
N GLN A 59 -9.62 -17.95 1.99
CA GLN A 59 -8.26 -18.03 2.53
C GLN A 59 -7.23 -17.15 1.81
N SER A 60 -7.63 -16.37 0.79
CA SER A 60 -6.80 -15.27 0.31
C SER A 60 -6.63 -14.23 1.43
N TYR A 61 -5.59 -13.41 1.37
CA TYR A 61 -5.32 -12.47 2.46
C TYR A 61 -4.52 -11.25 2.01
N ILE A 62 -4.68 -10.17 2.75
CA ILE A 62 -3.89 -8.94 2.63
C ILE A 62 -2.99 -8.82 3.85
N ARG A 63 -1.76 -8.36 3.63
CA ARG A 63 -0.84 -7.98 4.70
C ARG A 63 -0.46 -6.52 4.58
N TYR A 64 -0.62 -5.79 5.66
CA TYR A 64 0.08 -4.53 5.87
C TYR A 64 1.42 -4.84 6.55
N THR A 65 2.52 -4.56 5.87
CA THR A 65 3.85 -5.11 6.24
C THR A 65 4.99 -4.20 5.76
N SER A 66 6.19 -4.48 6.25
CA SER A 66 7.43 -4.10 5.56
C SER A 66 7.70 -5.01 4.35
N TRP A 67 8.46 -4.50 3.39
CA TRP A 67 9.03 -5.26 2.29
C TRP A 67 10.20 -6.11 2.78
N ASN A 68 10.09 -7.44 2.61
CA ASN A 68 11.00 -8.50 3.06
C ASN A 68 12.46 -8.05 3.29
N ASP A 69 12.96 -8.28 4.51
CA ASP A 69 14.35 -8.17 4.98
C ASP A 69 15.06 -6.81 4.76
N ALA A 70 14.37 -5.83 4.17
CA ALA A 70 14.98 -4.57 3.71
C ALA A 70 14.66 -3.36 4.61
N LYS A 71 13.92 -3.53 5.72
CA LYS A 71 13.48 -2.42 6.61
C LYS A 71 12.79 -1.28 5.85
N LYS A 72 11.96 -1.66 4.86
CA LYS A 72 11.16 -0.76 4.04
C LYS A 72 9.69 -0.94 4.43
N PRO A 73 9.20 -0.16 5.42
CA PRO A 73 7.82 -0.26 5.90
C PRO A 73 6.80 0.20 4.85
N PHE A 74 5.52 0.01 5.14
CA PHE A 74 4.39 0.61 4.41
C PHE A 74 4.07 -0.01 3.05
N TYR A 75 3.91 -1.33 3.04
CA TYR A 75 3.42 -2.08 1.89
C TYR A 75 2.11 -2.78 2.24
N ILE A 76 1.16 -2.74 1.31
CA ILE A 76 -0.05 -3.57 1.34
C ILE A 76 0.10 -4.62 0.25
N ASN A 77 0.20 -5.89 0.67
CA ASN A 77 0.45 -7.02 -0.21
C ASN A 77 -0.76 -7.97 -0.21
N LEU A 78 -1.27 -8.30 -1.39
CA LEU A 78 -2.37 -9.24 -1.59
C LEU A 78 -1.82 -10.61 -2.01
N TYR A 79 -2.34 -11.66 -1.39
CA TYR A 79 -1.96 -13.05 -1.62
C TYR A 79 -3.19 -13.91 -1.88
N ASN A 80 -3.06 -14.91 -2.76
CA ASN A 80 -4.09 -15.92 -2.96
C ASN A 80 -4.12 -16.94 -1.80
N SER A 81 -5.10 -17.85 -1.84
CA SER A 81 -5.32 -18.88 -0.83
C SER A 81 -4.17 -19.88 -0.68
N ARG A 82 -3.31 -20.01 -1.69
CA ARG A 82 -2.08 -20.83 -1.66
C ARG A 82 -0.87 -20.06 -1.15
N GLY A 83 -1.03 -18.80 -0.75
CA GLY A 83 0.07 -17.92 -0.36
C GLY A 83 0.88 -17.36 -1.53
N GLY A 84 0.40 -17.55 -2.77
CA GLY A 84 0.95 -16.95 -3.96
C GLY A 84 0.70 -15.45 -3.99
N TYR A 85 1.71 -14.68 -4.38
CA TYR A 85 1.66 -13.23 -4.40
C TYR A 85 0.88 -12.70 -5.61
N ILE A 86 -0.12 -11.83 -5.38
CA ILE A 86 -0.97 -11.27 -6.43
C ILE A 86 -0.57 -9.81 -6.72
N LEU A 87 -0.51 -8.96 -5.71
CA LEU A 87 -0.34 -7.52 -5.90
C LEU A 87 0.41 -6.91 -4.72
N GLU A 88 1.17 -5.85 -5.00
CA GLU A 88 1.80 -5.01 -3.99
C GLU A 88 1.49 -3.55 -4.26
N LEU A 89 1.16 -2.89 -3.16
CA LEU A 89 0.84 -1.48 -3.11
C LEU A 89 1.86 -0.82 -2.18
N ASP A 90 2.74 -0.04 -2.78
CA ASP A 90 3.73 0.76 -2.06
C ASP A 90 3.06 2.06 -1.56
N LEU A 91 2.71 2.09 -0.27
CA LEU A 91 2.01 3.23 0.33
C LEU A 91 2.89 4.46 0.34
N THR A 92 4.23 4.35 0.29
CA THR A 92 5.10 5.54 0.24
C THR A 92 4.97 6.33 -1.06
N ARG A 93 4.19 5.83 -2.03
CA ARG A 93 3.77 6.56 -3.23
C ARG A 93 2.44 7.30 -3.06
N LEU A 94 1.70 7.10 -1.96
CA LEU A 94 0.50 7.87 -1.67
C LEU A 94 0.90 9.30 -1.28
N VAL A 95 0.50 10.28 -2.09
CA VAL A 95 0.74 11.71 -1.81
C VAL A 95 -0.52 12.31 -1.23
N CYS A 96 -0.38 13.02 -0.11
CA CYS A 96 -1.45 13.75 0.57
C CYS A 96 -1.06 15.23 0.65
N ILE A 97 -1.85 16.11 0.04
CA ILE A 97 -1.70 17.57 0.08
C ILE A 97 -3.06 18.15 0.41
N GLU A 98 -3.18 18.89 1.50
CA GLU A 98 -4.45 19.53 1.91
C GLU A 98 -5.64 18.54 1.95
N ASP A 99 -5.41 17.35 2.52
CA ASP A 99 -6.39 16.26 2.60
C ASP A 99 -6.89 15.72 1.24
N ARG A 100 -6.15 16.00 0.17
CA ARG A 100 -6.33 15.44 -1.17
C ARG A 100 -5.27 14.40 -1.48
N PHE A 101 -5.71 13.27 -2.01
CA PHE A 101 -4.90 12.07 -2.19
C PHE A 101 -4.68 11.75 -3.66
N THR A 102 -3.42 11.57 -4.03
CA THR A 102 -3.01 11.10 -5.36
C THR A 102 -2.12 9.88 -5.20
N TRP A 103 -2.42 8.81 -5.92
CA TRP A 103 -1.67 7.56 -5.87
C TRP A 103 -1.53 6.93 -7.26
N TYR A 104 -0.28 6.90 -7.74
CA TYR A 104 0.11 6.10 -8.90
C TYR A 104 0.79 4.83 -8.42
N LEU A 105 0.24 3.68 -8.76
CA LEU A 105 0.80 2.37 -8.45
C LEU A 105 2.02 2.08 -9.34
N ALA A 106 2.97 1.33 -8.79
CA ALA A 106 4.13 0.87 -9.55
C ALA A 106 3.72 -0.18 -10.59
N MET A 107 4.40 -0.20 -11.73
CA MET A 107 4.27 -1.27 -12.71
C MET A 107 4.81 -2.59 -12.11
N PRO A 108 3.97 -3.64 -11.93
CA PRO A 108 4.43 -4.89 -11.37
C PRO A 108 5.44 -5.60 -12.29
N LYS A 109 6.39 -6.31 -11.68
CA LYS A 109 7.31 -7.19 -12.40
C LYS A 109 6.65 -8.50 -12.83
N ASN A 110 5.74 -9.02 -12.00
CA ASN A 110 4.97 -10.22 -12.30
C ASN A 110 3.95 -9.91 -13.42
N PRO A 111 3.91 -10.70 -14.51
CA PRO A 111 2.99 -10.49 -15.62
C PRO A 111 1.50 -10.57 -15.26
N GLU A 112 1.12 -11.49 -14.38
CA GLU A 112 -0.27 -11.65 -13.93
C GLU A 112 -0.73 -10.41 -13.17
N SER A 113 0.07 -9.94 -12.20
CA SER A 113 -0.19 -8.69 -11.48
C SER A 113 -0.32 -7.48 -12.41
N ARG A 114 0.48 -7.45 -13.48
CA ARG A 114 0.42 -6.39 -14.48
C ARG A 114 -0.87 -6.45 -15.30
N GLU A 115 -1.24 -7.62 -15.77
CA GLU A 115 -2.48 -7.82 -16.54
C GLU A 115 -3.71 -7.43 -15.71
N VAL A 116 -3.69 -7.76 -14.43
CA VAL A 116 -4.69 -7.33 -13.45
C VAL A 116 -4.84 -5.81 -13.41
N LEU A 117 -3.74 -5.08 -13.19
CA LEU A 117 -3.81 -3.62 -13.13
C LEU A 117 -4.22 -3.02 -14.47
N ALA A 118 -3.71 -3.54 -15.59
CA ALA A 118 -4.01 -3.04 -16.92
C ALA A 118 -5.48 -3.24 -17.35
N LYS A 119 -6.20 -4.18 -16.74
CA LYS A 119 -7.65 -4.35 -16.97
C LYS A 119 -8.51 -3.34 -16.21
N GLN A 120 -7.97 -2.72 -15.16
CA GLN A 120 -8.74 -1.92 -14.20
C GLN A 120 -8.34 -0.45 -14.16
N LEU A 121 -7.08 -0.14 -14.48
CA LEU A 121 -6.50 1.19 -14.30
C LEU A 121 -5.78 1.63 -15.57
N ASP A 122 -5.76 2.95 -15.77
CA ASP A 122 -5.03 3.56 -16.88
C ASP A 122 -3.52 3.53 -16.61
N PHE A 123 -2.77 3.00 -17.59
CA PHE A 123 -1.32 3.10 -17.59
C PHE A 123 -0.90 4.45 -18.17
N VAL A 124 -0.27 5.29 -17.35
CA VAL A 124 -0.01 6.69 -17.67
C VAL A 124 1.40 7.12 -17.31
N GLN A 125 1.85 8.17 -17.99
CA GLN A 125 3.04 8.90 -17.58
C GLN A 125 2.76 9.61 -16.25
N THR A 126 3.54 9.30 -15.22
CA THR A 126 3.43 9.96 -13.94
C THR A 126 3.88 11.43 -14.06
N PRO A 127 3.19 12.41 -13.47
CA PRO A 127 3.63 13.81 -13.49
C PRO A 127 5.00 14.03 -12.82
N SER A 128 5.80 14.98 -13.31
CA SER A 128 7.11 15.32 -12.73
C SER A 128 7.02 15.72 -11.28
N ASP A 129 6.01 16.54 -10.96
CA ASP A 129 5.88 17.18 -9.66
C ASP A 129 5.46 16.15 -8.62
N TYR A 130 4.55 15.24 -8.98
CA TYR A 130 4.23 14.06 -8.18
C TYR A 130 5.49 13.19 -7.93
N ARG A 131 6.29 12.91 -8.96
CA ARG A 131 7.52 12.12 -8.77
C ARG A 131 8.51 12.81 -7.83
N ALA A 132 8.60 14.14 -7.87
CA ALA A 132 9.42 14.91 -6.95
C ALA A 132 8.92 14.78 -5.50
N TRP A 133 7.60 14.90 -5.28
CA TRP A 133 6.95 14.66 -4.00
C TRP A 133 7.26 13.27 -3.43
N VAL A 134 7.01 12.22 -4.22
CA VAL A 134 7.26 10.85 -3.79
C VAL A 134 8.75 10.61 -3.53
N THR A 135 9.65 11.18 -4.34
CA THR A 135 11.10 11.09 -4.11
C THR A 135 11.48 11.72 -2.77
N HIS A 136 10.94 12.90 -2.46
CA HIS A 136 11.18 13.57 -1.20
C HIS A 136 10.63 12.75 -0.01
N GLN A 137 9.40 12.26 -0.09
CA GLN A 137 8.79 11.41 0.93
C GLN A 137 9.60 10.13 1.17
N LYS A 138 9.98 9.41 0.10
CA LYS A 138 10.82 8.21 0.23
C LYS A 138 12.20 8.51 0.79
N MET A 139 12.77 9.71 0.54
CA MET A 139 14.03 10.13 1.18
C MET A 139 13.85 10.31 2.69
N MET A 140 12.79 11.00 3.12
CA MET A 140 12.47 11.20 4.53
C MET A 140 12.18 9.86 5.23
N LEU A 141 11.50 8.95 4.53
CA LEU A 141 11.25 7.59 4.97
C LEU A 141 12.44 6.65 4.76
N LYS A 142 13.58 7.10 4.21
CA LYS A 142 14.77 6.28 3.92
C LYS A 142 14.50 4.99 3.10
N GLN A 143 13.62 5.06 2.09
CA GLN A 143 13.19 3.91 1.28
C GLN A 143 13.70 3.91 -0.18
N GLY A 144 14.87 4.50 -0.44
CA GLY A 144 15.40 4.65 -1.81
C GLY A 144 14.72 5.77 -2.60
N LYS A 145 15.24 6.11 -3.79
CA LYS A 145 14.84 7.34 -4.52
C LYS A 145 14.20 7.10 -5.88
N GLN A 146 14.32 5.90 -6.46
CA GLN A 146 13.90 5.69 -7.84
C GLN A 146 12.39 5.46 -7.94
N ILE A 147 11.74 6.34 -8.70
CA ILE A 147 10.34 6.21 -9.12
C ILE A 147 10.33 6.10 -10.64
N ASN A 148 9.63 5.09 -11.16
CA ASN A 148 9.44 4.92 -12.59
C ASN A 148 8.69 6.14 -13.17
N LYS A 149 8.98 6.45 -14.44
CA LYS A 149 8.30 7.56 -15.13
C LYS A 149 6.84 7.27 -15.45
N GLU A 150 6.46 5.99 -15.40
CA GLU A 150 5.15 5.46 -15.75
C GLU A 150 4.62 4.58 -14.62
N GLY A 151 3.30 4.44 -14.55
CA GLY A 151 2.60 3.60 -13.58
C GLY A 151 1.10 3.57 -13.84
N PHE A 152 0.34 2.94 -12.95
CA PHE A 152 -1.12 2.90 -13.03
C PHE A 152 -1.74 3.95 -12.13
N LEU A 153 -2.66 4.76 -12.65
CA LEU A 153 -3.36 5.74 -11.83
C LEU A 153 -4.47 5.07 -11.04
N LEU A 154 -4.35 5.02 -9.70
CA LEU A 154 -5.44 4.55 -8.84
C LEU A 154 -6.38 5.70 -8.49
N ALA A 155 -5.83 6.82 -8.03
CA ALA A 155 -6.61 8.00 -7.68
C ALA A 155 -5.79 9.28 -7.90
N GLU A 156 -6.43 10.35 -8.35
CA GLU A 156 -5.84 11.67 -8.56
C GLU A 156 -6.74 12.68 -7.89
N ASP A 157 -6.15 13.58 -7.10
CA ASP A 157 -6.85 14.63 -6.34
C ASP A 157 -8.17 14.12 -5.77
N SER A 158 -8.09 13.09 -4.94
CA SER A 158 -9.27 12.39 -4.40
C SER A 158 -9.44 12.66 -2.91
N SER A 159 -10.67 12.57 -2.42
CA SER A 159 -10.92 12.46 -0.98
C SER A 159 -10.46 11.10 -0.45
N TRP A 160 -10.25 11.00 0.86
CA TRP A 160 -9.91 9.71 1.50
C TRP A 160 -10.93 8.61 1.16
N LYS A 161 -12.23 8.94 1.22
CA LYS A 161 -13.32 8.00 0.92
C LYS A 161 -13.21 7.45 -0.51
N GLU A 162 -13.06 8.32 -1.50
CA GLU A 162 -12.93 7.91 -2.90
C GLU A 162 -11.68 7.04 -3.13
N LEU A 163 -10.56 7.37 -2.47
CA LEU A 163 -9.33 6.58 -2.53
C LEU A 163 -9.56 5.14 -2.05
N VAL A 164 -10.14 4.96 -0.86
CA VAL A 164 -10.34 3.64 -0.27
C VAL A 164 -11.45 2.84 -0.96
N GLU A 165 -12.48 3.50 -1.51
CA GLU A 165 -13.49 2.86 -2.38
C GLU A 165 -12.87 2.31 -3.67
N LYS A 166 -12.03 3.10 -4.36
CA LYS A 166 -11.32 2.64 -5.56
C LYS A 166 -10.36 1.50 -5.26
N LEU A 167 -9.67 1.57 -4.11
CA LEU A 167 -8.79 0.49 -3.66
C LEU A 167 -9.57 -0.80 -3.37
N ALA A 168 -10.70 -0.71 -2.66
CA ALA A 168 -11.55 -1.86 -2.37
C ALA A 168 -12.11 -2.49 -3.65
N ALA A 169 -12.55 -1.68 -4.62
CA ALA A 169 -12.99 -2.16 -5.93
C ALA A 169 -11.87 -2.91 -6.69
N LEU A 170 -10.63 -2.40 -6.65
CA LEU A 170 -9.47 -3.08 -7.24
C LEU A 170 -9.24 -4.46 -6.59
N ILE A 171 -9.36 -4.56 -5.27
CA ILE A 171 -9.15 -5.80 -4.51
C ILE A 171 -10.29 -6.80 -4.72
N GLN A 172 -11.55 -6.33 -4.78
CA GLN A 172 -12.74 -7.18 -4.92
C GLN A 172 -12.74 -8.05 -6.17
N ILE A 173 -12.03 -7.62 -7.22
CA ILE A 173 -11.95 -8.34 -8.50
C ILE A 173 -11.06 -9.59 -8.38
N HIS A 174 -10.33 -9.76 -7.26
CA HIS A 174 -9.28 -10.78 -7.08
C HIS A 174 -9.55 -12.10 -6.32
N PRO A 175 -10.78 -12.56 -6.03
CA PRO A 175 -11.00 -13.90 -5.47
C PRO A 175 -11.28 -15.01 -6.53
N LYS A 176 -11.02 -14.80 -7.83
CA LYS A 176 -11.34 -15.82 -8.85
C LYS A 176 -10.21 -16.83 -9.08
N ASN A 177 -10.22 -17.89 -8.27
CA ASN A 177 -9.74 -19.25 -8.57
C ASN A 177 -8.43 -19.36 -9.39
N THR A 178 -7.27 -19.07 -8.79
CA THR A 178 -5.98 -19.60 -9.24
C THR A 178 -5.32 -20.50 -8.19
#